data_AF-A0A392QLE4-F1
#
_entry.id   AF-A0A392QLE4-F1
#
_cell.length_a   1.000
_cell.length_b   1.000
_cell.length_c   1.000
_cell.angle_alpha   90.00
_cell.angle_beta   90.00
_cell.angle_gamma   90.00
#
_symmetry.space_group_name_H-M   'P 1'
#
loop_
_entity.id
_entity.type
_entity.pdbx_description
1 polymer ?
#
loop_
_entity_poly.entity_id
_entity_poly.type
_entity_poly.pdbx_seq_one_letter_code
_entity_poly.pdbx_strand_id
1 'polypeptide(L)'
;MPYQAAPVSSHQDVESAQMYRALEERLKVVEGFSVYGVDALDMCLVSDVVIPPKFKVSDFEKYKGIHFPRNHLRMFCRKMAAYSTNEKLMIHVFQDSLSGASLD
;
A
#
# COMPACT_ATOMS: atom_id res chain seq x y z
N MET A 1 -3.61 -36.84 50.84
CA MET A 1 -2.33 -36.65 50.13
C MET A 1 -2.62 -35.91 48.83
N PRO A 2 -1.94 -34.80 48.53
CA PRO A 2 -2.38 -33.85 47.50
C PRO A 2 -2.03 -34.34 46.09
N TYR A 3 -2.90 -34.02 45.14
CA TYR A 3 -2.64 -34.18 43.71
C TYR A 3 -1.56 -33.17 43.28
N GLN A 4 -0.46 -33.66 42.73
CA GLN A 4 0.57 -32.82 42.12
C GLN A 4 0.09 -32.41 40.72
N ALA A 5 -0.18 -31.12 40.50
CA ALA A 5 -0.39 -30.59 39.15
C ALA A 5 0.98 -30.41 38.46
N ALA A 6 1.21 -31.14 37.38
CA ALA A 6 2.40 -30.96 36.55
C ALA A 6 2.31 -29.62 35.78
N PRO A 7 3.37 -28.79 35.77
CA PRO A 7 3.37 -27.57 34.97
C PRO A 7 3.81 -27.94 33.55
N VAL A 8 2.85 -28.24 32.68
CA VAL A 8 3.13 -28.52 31.26
C VAL A 8 2.32 -27.53 30.43
N SER A 9 2.90 -26.37 30.16
CA SER A 9 2.38 -25.49 29.10
C SER A 9 3.38 -24.42 28.63
N SER A 10 4.48 -24.17 29.33
CA SER A 10 5.39 -23.06 29.01
C SER A 10 6.33 -23.33 27.82
N HIS A 11 6.66 -24.60 27.53
CA HIS A 11 7.60 -24.94 26.46
C HIS A 11 6.99 -24.83 25.05
N GLN A 12 5.75 -25.27 24.87
CA GLN A 12 5.08 -25.27 23.56
C GLN A 12 4.76 -23.84 23.09
N ASP A 13 4.48 -22.93 24.02
CA ASP A 13 4.14 -21.54 23.69
C ASP A 13 5.38 -20.72 23.30
N VAL A 14 6.54 -21.06 23.86
CA VAL A 14 7.82 -20.45 23.48
C VAL A 14 8.29 -20.97 22.12
N GLU A 15 8.12 -22.27 21.84
CA GLU A 15 8.44 -22.87 20.54
C GLU A 15 7.53 -22.34 19.43
N SER A 16 6.22 -22.19 19.69
CA SER A 16 5.28 -21.65 18.71
C SER A 16 5.62 -20.19 18.36
N ALA A 17 5.97 -19.37 19.35
CA ALA A 17 6.41 -18.00 19.14
C ALA A 17 7.72 -17.92 18.36
N GLN A 18 8.68 -18.81 18.64
CA GLN A 18 9.94 -18.89 17.89
C GLN A 18 9.72 -19.32 16.44
N MET A 19 8.84 -20.31 16.22
CA MET A 19 8.43 -20.76 14.88
C MET A 19 7.76 -19.62 14.10
N TYR A 20 6.90 -18.85 14.75
CA TYR A 20 6.23 -17.69 14.15
C TYR A 20 7.23 -16.61 13.75
N ARG A 21 8.19 -16.28 14.63
CA ARG A 21 9.26 -15.33 14.30
C ARG A 21 10.15 -15.79 13.16
N ALA A 22 10.54 -17.06 13.15
CA ALA A 22 11.35 -17.64 12.07
C ALA A 22 10.61 -17.61 10.73
N LEU A 23 9.29 -17.79 10.74
CA LEU A 23 8.46 -17.66 9.55
C LEU A 23 8.40 -16.20 9.06
N GLU A 24 8.18 -15.24 9.97
CA GLU A 24 8.16 -13.81 9.65
C GLU A 24 9.49 -13.32 9.04
N GLU A 25 10.62 -13.74 9.63
CA GLU A 25 11.96 -13.41 9.10
C GLU A 25 12.17 -13.99 7.70
N ARG A 26 11.73 -15.22 7.46
CA ARG A 26 11.84 -15.84 6.13
C ARG A 26 10.92 -15.17 5.10
N LEU A 27 9.73 -14.72 5.50
CA LEU A 27 8.84 -13.96 4.62
C LEU A 27 9.44 -12.60 4.25
N LYS A 28 10.03 -11.87 5.21
CA LYS A 28 10.75 -10.61 4.94
C LYS A 28 11.88 -10.76 3.92
N VAL A 29 12.60 -11.88 3.95
CA VAL A 29 13.65 -12.18 2.96
C VAL A 29 13.07 -12.46 1.57
N VAL A 30 11.92 -13.15 1.50
CA VAL A 30 11.27 -13.54 0.24
C VAL A 30 10.50 -12.40 -0.41
N GLU A 31 9.83 -11.56 0.39
CA GLU A 31 9.12 -10.36 -0.09
C GLU A 31 10.07 -9.38 -0.76
N GLY A 32 11.36 -9.46 -0.44
CA GLY A 32 12.38 -8.60 -1.00
C GLY A 32 12.22 -7.20 -0.41
N PHE A 33 13.11 -6.86 0.52
CA PHE A 33 13.26 -5.45 0.87
C PHE A 33 13.51 -4.68 -0.43
N SER A 34 12.60 -3.76 -0.75
CA SER A 34 12.85 -2.76 -1.79
C SER A 34 14.29 -2.30 -1.66
N VAL A 35 14.99 -2.19 -2.79
CA VAL A 35 16.45 -1.93 -2.91
C VAL A 35 16.93 -0.76 -2.03
N TYR A 36 16.01 0.06 -1.52
CA TYR A 36 16.23 1.28 -0.75
C TYR A 36 15.78 1.22 0.72
N GLY A 37 15.29 0.08 1.25
CA GLY A 37 14.80 0.05 2.63
C GLY A 37 13.36 0.55 2.83
N VAL A 38 12.67 0.88 1.73
CA VAL A 38 11.37 1.58 1.73
C VAL A 38 10.46 0.90 0.73
N ASP A 39 9.33 0.33 1.18
CA ASP A 39 8.36 -0.26 0.25
C ASP A 39 7.89 0.81 -0.75
N ALA A 40 7.66 0.45 -2.01
CA ALA A 40 7.08 1.39 -2.98
C ALA A 40 5.74 1.97 -2.48
N LEU A 41 5.03 1.21 -1.65
CA LEU A 41 3.81 1.66 -0.98
C LEU A 41 4.06 2.65 0.16
N ASP A 42 5.22 2.60 0.83
CA ASP A 42 5.60 3.58 1.86
C ASP A 42 5.87 4.97 1.26
N MET A 43 6.13 5.06 -0.05
CA MET A 43 6.30 6.33 -0.78
C MET A 43 4.97 6.94 -1.26
N CYS A 44 3.85 6.25 -1.09
CA CYS A 44 2.54 6.78 -1.48
C CYS A 44 2.08 7.86 -0.50
N LEU A 45 1.53 8.97 -0.99
CA LEU A 45 0.87 9.97 -0.11
C LEU A 45 -0.36 9.40 0.63
N VAL A 46 -0.85 8.23 0.19
CA VAL A 46 -1.98 7.53 0.79
C VAL A 46 -1.54 6.12 1.16
N SER A 47 -1.60 5.78 2.45
CA SER A 47 -1.30 4.42 2.93
C SER A 47 -2.40 3.42 2.54
N ASP A 48 -2.03 2.14 2.41
CA ASP A 48 -2.90 1.01 2.03
C ASP A 48 -3.63 1.19 0.69
N VAL A 49 -2.95 1.72 -0.33
CA VAL A 49 -3.48 1.74 -1.69
C VAL A 49 -3.51 0.32 -2.24
N VAL A 50 -4.71 -0.17 -2.51
CA VAL A 50 -4.90 -1.45 -3.21
C VAL A 50 -4.87 -1.19 -4.71
N ILE A 51 -3.82 -1.67 -5.40
CA ILE A 51 -3.72 -1.58 -6.87
C ILE A 51 -4.43 -2.80 -7.49
N PRO A 52 -5.49 -2.62 -8.30
CA PRO A 52 -6.19 -3.73 -8.93
C PRO A 52 -5.26 -4.54 -9.84
N PRO A 53 -5.47 -5.86 -9.96
CA PRO A 53 -4.75 -6.67 -10.94
C PRO A 53 -4.93 -6.12 -12.36
N LYS A 54 -3.83 -6.01 -13.12
CA LYS A 54 -3.80 -5.45 -14.48
C LYS A 54 -4.12 -3.95 -14.57
N PHE A 55 -4.03 -3.22 -13.45
CA PHE A 55 -4.10 -1.77 -13.48
C PHE A 55 -3.05 -1.22 -14.46
N LYS A 56 -3.50 -0.32 -15.34
CA LYS A 56 -2.63 0.46 -16.21
C LYS A 56 -2.85 1.91 -15.86
N VAL A 57 -1.75 2.61 -15.59
CA VAL A 57 -1.78 4.07 -15.45
C VAL A 57 -2.34 4.64 -16.75
N SER A 58 -3.36 5.48 -16.62
CA SER A 58 -3.93 6.18 -17.76
C SER A 58 -3.01 7.34 -18.15
N ASP A 59 -2.82 7.58 -19.45
CA ASP A 59 -2.14 8.79 -19.90
C ASP A 59 -3.02 10.01 -19.61
N PHE A 60 -2.55 10.91 -18.75
CA PHE A 60 -3.20 12.18 -18.46
C PHE A 60 -2.45 13.31 -19.14
N GLU A 61 -3.21 14.26 -19.70
CA GLU A 61 -2.64 15.58 -19.93
C GLU A 61 -2.38 16.21 -18.57
N LYS A 62 -1.11 16.50 -18.27
CA LYS A 62 -0.72 16.96 -16.94
C LYS A 62 -1.19 18.39 -16.70
N TYR A 63 -1.86 18.62 -15.57
CA TYR A 63 -2.30 19.93 -15.15
C TYR A 63 -1.14 20.75 -14.57
N LYS A 64 -0.97 21.99 -15.05
CA LYS A 64 0.12 22.91 -14.66
C LYS A 64 -0.29 23.95 -13.61
N GLY A 65 -1.51 23.89 -13.09
CA GLY A 65 -1.97 24.80 -12.03
C GLY A 65 -2.59 26.11 -12.50
N ILE A 66 -2.41 26.48 -13.77
CA ILE A 66 -2.77 27.83 -14.27
C ILE A 66 -4.18 27.95 -14.85
N HIS A 67 -4.76 26.89 -15.41
CA HIS A 67 -5.98 27.01 -16.25
C HIS A 67 -6.99 25.86 -16.14
N PHE A 68 -8.26 26.19 -15.88
CA PHE A 68 -9.42 25.28 -15.95
C PHE A 68 -9.36 24.04 -15.03
N PRO A 69 -9.12 24.19 -13.71
CA PRO A 69 -9.03 23.06 -12.77
C PRO A 69 -10.29 22.17 -12.77
N ARG A 70 -11.48 22.76 -12.98
CA ARG A 70 -12.74 22.01 -13.09
C ARG A 70 -12.80 21.09 -14.31
N ASN A 71 -12.22 21.51 -15.44
CA ASN A 71 -12.20 20.70 -16.65
C ASN A 71 -11.21 19.54 -16.50
N HIS A 72 -10.05 19.80 -15.89
CA HIS A 72 -9.09 18.75 -15.54
C HIS A 72 -9.72 17.69 -14.65
N LEU A 73 -10.38 18.11 -13.56
CA LEU A 73 -11.05 17.19 -12.64
C LEU A 73 -12.12 16.35 -13.36
N ARG A 74 -12.95 16.98 -14.21
CA ARG A 74 -13.96 16.26 -14.99
C ARG A 74 -13.34 15.21 -15.91
N MET A 75 -12.25 15.56 -16.59
CA MET A 75 -11.53 14.63 -17.47
C MET A 75 -10.91 13.47 -16.67
N PHE A 76 -10.28 13.80 -15.54
CA PHE A 76 -9.69 12.81 -14.64
C PHE A 76 -10.74 11.81 -14.16
N CYS A 77 -11.87 12.29 -13.62
CA CYS A 77 -12.97 11.42 -13.16
C CYS A 77 -13.51 10.52 -14.29
N ARG A 78 -13.59 11.02 -15.52
CA ARG A 78 -14.02 10.22 -16.67
C ARG A 78 -13.03 9.10 -17.00
N LYS A 79 -11.73 9.39 -17.02
CA LYS A 79 -10.68 8.38 -17.27
C LYS A 79 -10.60 7.35 -16.15
N MET A 80 -10.85 7.76 -14.90
CA MET A 80 -10.79 6.90 -13.72
C MET A 80 -12.14 6.29 -13.31
N ALA A 81 -13.19 6.42 -14.13
CA ALA A 81 -14.55 6.01 -13.75
C ALA A 81 -14.68 4.54 -13.33
N ALA A 82 -13.90 3.65 -13.95
CA ALA A 82 -13.86 2.22 -13.62
C ALA A 82 -13.31 1.92 -12.21
N TYR A 83 -12.60 2.88 -11.61
CA TYR A 83 -11.98 2.78 -10.28
C TYR A 83 -12.64 3.69 -9.25
N SER A 84 -13.85 4.19 -9.54
CA SER A 84 -14.57 5.15 -8.69
C SER A 84 -14.85 4.66 -7.26
N THR A 85 -14.85 3.35 -7.03
CA THR A 85 -15.00 2.75 -5.69
C THR A 85 -13.69 2.61 -4.92
N ASN A 86 -12.54 2.82 -5.57
CA ASN A 86 -11.21 2.78 -4.98
C ASN A 86 -10.63 4.19 -4.89
N GLU A 87 -11.13 4.96 -3.93
CA GLU A 87 -10.77 6.36 -3.72
C GLU A 87 -9.27 6.55 -3.50
N LYS A 88 -8.63 5.66 -2.71
CA LYS A 88 -7.19 5.72 -2.43
C LYS A 88 -6.36 5.62 -3.72
N LEU A 89 -6.71 4.70 -4.61
CA LEU A 89 -6.09 4.60 -5.93
C LEU A 89 -6.32 5.86 -6.77
N MET A 90 -7.55 6.41 -6.75
CA MET A 90 -7.84 7.64 -7.47
C MET A 90 -6.99 8.82 -6.97
N ILE A 91 -6.85 8.99 -5.66
CA ILE A 91 -6.03 10.06 -5.07
C ILE A 91 -4.56 9.87 -5.45
N HIS A 92 -4.05 8.65 -5.38
CA HIS A 92 -2.67 8.35 -5.78
C HIS A 92 -2.44 8.69 -7.25
N VAL A 93 -3.30 8.20 -8.16
CA VAL A 93 -3.14 8.41 -9.60
C VAL A 93 -3.39 9.87 -10.00
N PHE A 94 -4.13 10.63 -9.19
CA PHE A 94 -4.33 12.05 -9.44
C PHE A 94 -3.01 12.82 -9.42
N GLN A 95 -2.03 12.43 -8.60
CA GLN A 95 -0.70 13.07 -8.58
C GLN A 95 0.02 12.94 -9.93
N ASP A 96 -0.08 11.80 -10.58
CA ASP A 96 0.52 11.58 -11.91
C ASP A 96 -0.08 12.49 -12.98
N SER A 97 -1.31 12.96 -12.74
CA SER A 97 -2.01 13.92 -13.60
C SER A 97 -1.60 15.38 -13.37
N LEU A 98 -0.70 15.67 -12.43
CA LEU A 98 -0.23 17.02 -12.09
C LEU A 98 1.21 17.25 -12.59
N SER A 99 1.59 18.51 -12.75
CA SER A 99 2.95 18.92 -13.15
C SER A 99 3.28 20.34 -12.69
N GLY A 100 4.58 20.65 -12.63
CA GLY A 100 5.07 21.99 -12.26
C GLY A 100 4.59 22.39 -10.87
N ALA A 101 4.19 23.66 -10.72
CA ALA A 101 3.72 24.24 -9.45
C ALA A 101 2.44 23.59 -8.86
N SER A 102 1.88 22.56 -9.50
CA SER A 102 0.78 21.75 -8.93
C SER A 102 1.25 20.54 -8.14
N LEU A 103 2.55 20.24 -8.15
CA LEU A 103 3.16 19.15 -7.37
C LEU A 103 3.86 19.62 -6.10
N ASP A 104 4.10 20.94 -5.97
CA ASP A 104 4.76 21.59 -4.82
C ASP A 104 3.77 22.05 -3.75
#